data_AF-A0A3E4W715-F1
#
_entry.id   AF-A0A3E4W715-F1
#
_cell.length_a   1.000
_cell.length_b   1.000
_cell.length_c   1.000
_cell.angle_alpha   90.00
_cell.angle_beta   90.00
_cell.angle_gamma   90.00
#
_symmetry.space_group_name_H-M   'P 1'
#
loop_
_entity.id
_entity.type
_entity.pdbx_description
1 polymer ?
#
loop_
_entity_poly.entity_id
_entity_poly.type
_entity_poly.pdbx_seq_one_letter_code
_entity_poly.pdbx_strand_id
1 'polypeptide(L)'
;MNPENHYTERLSLTEGQLQQVKKQIFRISMLRLALFIAGIAGLYFFFNQTTLLIICICLTFLPLFILVKIHNRFFIRKEWLETQARIIQEELQALSGDYSSFEDGKEYVNPEHPYSFDLDIFGRRSLFQSINRTCTFFGKNRLAKWLQNHLHEKTSIEKRQEMVREISEHTLFREQFRVAGLVHHGQSSDGEKIQAWSQSPAQYLHAGWVKAFIWGVPVINSLLLITSLAGWTSFSWLGLSFGIFLVLSFGIIKRATYIQETYGKQLKSLNGYARLIALAKAENWKSAGMQELMERFNLNGQSPIQALQQLSKELDRLDLRNNQFLYVLLEGSIFFQLQEIVRIERWKVRYGQHISEWLETVGELDALCSLGTFAYNHPQYTYPELTEKPFCFLATQMGHPLMPASQCVKNDATIPSRPFFLIITGANMAGKSTYLRTIGVNYLLACIGAPVCCERLKLYPNQLITSLRTSDSLSDNESYFFAELKRLKRIIDLLNQGQQLFIILDEILKGTNSMDKQKGSFDLIRQFMQLKANGIIATHDLLLGSLIKQFPEEIRNYCFEADIKENELTFSYKLREGVAQNMNACFLMKKMGIILQE
;
A
#
# COMPACT_ATOMS: atom_id res chain seq x y z
N MET A 1 6.22 12.71 22.30
CA MET A 1 5.11 12.04 23.01
C MET A 1 5.31 10.55 22.85
N ASN A 2 5.17 9.72 23.89
CA ASN A 2 5.32 8.26 23.74
C ASN A 2 4.13 7.71 22.91
N PRO A 3 4.36 7.04 21.77
CA PRO A 3 3.30 6.48 20.93
C PRO A 3 2.35 5.54 21.69
N GLU A 4 2.87 4.74 22.63
CA GLU A 4 2.07 3.80 23.42
C GLU A 4 1.03 4.51 24.28
N ASN A 5 1.42 5.59 24.95
CA ASN A 5 0.51 6.42 25.75
C ASN A 5 -0.55 7.07 24.87
N HIS A 6 -0.14 7.59 23.69
CA HIS A 6 -1.05 8.20 22.74
C HIS A 6 -2.13 7.21 22.27
N TYR A 7 -1.73 6.02 21.80
CA TYR A 7 -2.69 5.01 21.34
C TYR A 7 -3.58 4.50 22.47
N THR A 8 -3.06 4.34 23.68
CA THR A 8 -3.87 3.91 24.84
C THR A 8 -4.95 4.93 25.20
N GLU A 9 -4.61 6.23 25.22
CA GLU A 9 -5.59 7.31 25.45
C GLU A 9 -6.64 7.36 24.32
N ARG A 10 -6.20 7.25 23.06
CA ARG A 10 -7.08 7.21 21.89
C ARG A 10 -8.03 6.02 21.90
N LEU A 11 -7.55 4.85 22.32
CA LEU A 11 -8.37 3.64 22.43
C LEU A 11 -9.47 3.83 23.46
N SER A 12 -9.11 4.30 24.66
CA SER A 12 -10.08 4.57 25.74
C SER A 12 -11.18 5.56 25.30
N LEU A 13 -10.78 6.65 24.65
CA LEU A 13 -11.73 7.65 24.13
C LEU A 13 -12.65 7.06 23.05
N THR A 14 -12.10 6.26 22.15
CA THR A 14 -12.85 5.63 21.04
C THR A 14 -13.84 4.59 21.58
N GLU A 15 -13.44 3.75 22.54
CA GLU A 15 -14.30 2.78 23.20
C GLU A 15 -15.44 3.44 23.98
N GLY A 16 -15.15 4.56 24.67
CA GLY A 16 -16.16 5.36 25.34
C GLY A 16 -17.23 5.89 24.37
N GLN A 17 -16.81 6.45 23.22
CA GLN A 17 -17.72 6.89 22.16
C GLN A 17 -18.51 5.72 21.57
N LEU A 18 -17.87 4.57 21.35
CA LEU A 18 -18.51 3.37 20.81
C LEU A 18 -19.63 2.87 21.73
N GLN A 19 -19.39 2.84 23.04
CA GLN A 19 -20.41 2.46 24.02
C GLN A 19 -21.60 3.42 24.02
N GLN A 20 -21.36 4.74 23.90
CA GLN A 20 -22.44 5.73 23.78
C GLN A 20 -23.29 5.50 22.53
N VAL A 21 -22.66 5.27 21.38
CA VAL A 21 -23.37 4.99 20.12
C VAL A 21 -24.15 3.68 20.19
N LYS A 22 -23.58 2.62 20.79
CA LYS A 22 -24.29 1.35 21.02
C LYS A 22 -25.55 1.55 21.87
N LYS A 23 -25.48 2.37 22.93
CA LYS A 23 -26.64 2.74 23.76
C LYS A 23 -27.69 3.51 22.95
N GLN A 24 -27.29 4.46 22.11
CA GLN A 24 -28.21 5.22 21.24
C GLN A 24 -28.90 4.31 20.22
N ILE A 25 -28.17 3.40 19.59
CA ILE A 25 -28.72 2.39 18.67
C ILE A 25 -29.79 1.57 19.38
N PHE A 26 -29.51 1.05 20.57
CA PHE A 26 -30.47 0.26 21.34
C PHE A 26 -31.77 1.03 21.64
N ARG A 27 -31.66 2.28 22.12
CA ARG A 27 -32.82 3.14 22.40
C ARG A 27 -33.68 3.37 21.15
N ILE A 28 -33.05 3.65 20.01
CA ILE A 28 -33.76 3.89 18.75
C ILE A 28 -34.41 2.60 18.24
N SER A 29 -33.74 1.45 18.35
CA SER A 29 -34.31 0.16 17.99
C SER A 29 -35.57 -0.15 18.82
N MET A 30 -35.54 0.12 20.14
CA MET A 30 -36.71 -0.05 21.01
C MET A 30 -37.86 0.88 20.63
N LEU A 31 -37.58 2.16 20.34
CA LEU A 31 -38.59 3.12 19.87
C LEU A 31 -39.21 2.70 18.53
N ARG A 32 -38.39 2.21 17.60
CA ARG A 32 -38.88 1.68 16.30
C ARG A 32 -39.81 0.50 16.49
N LEU A 33 -39.45 -0.44 17.37
CA LEU A 33 -40.29 -1.60 17.68
C LEU A 33 -41.63 -1.16 18.31
N ALA A 34 -41.58 -0.24 19.27
CA ALA A 34 -42.77 0.30 19.90
C ALA A 34 -43.71 0.98 18.89
N LEU A 35 -43.18 1.83 18.00
CA LEU A 35 -43.97 2.49 16.95
C LEU A 35 -44.53 1.51 15.92
N PHE A 36 -43.78 0.45 15.59
CA PHE A 36 -44.25 -0.59 14.67
C PHE A 36 -45.42 -1.38 15.27
N ILE A 37 -45.30 -1.80 16.54
CA ILE A 37 -46.38 -2.49 17.27
C ILE A 37 -47.60 -1.56 17.40
N ALA A 38 -47.39 -0.30 17.79
CA ALA A 38 -48.46 0.69 17.88
C ALA A 38 -49.15 0.94 16.52
N GLY A 39 -48.38 0.96 15.42
CA GLY A 39 -48.90 1.07 14.07
C GLY A 39 -49.79 -0.11 13.69
N ILE A 40 -49.36 -1.35 13.95
CA ILE A 40 -50.17 -2.56 13.68
C ILE A 40 -51.44 -2.56 14.54
N ALA A 41 -51.32 -2.28 15.85
CA ALA A 41 -52.47 -2.20 16.74
C ALA A 41 -53.46 -1.13 16.27
N GLY A 42 -52.97 0.03 15.87
CA GLY A 42 -53.81 1.10 15.32
C GLY A 42 -54.51 0.74 14.01
N LEU A 43 -53.84 0.00 13.11
CA LEU A 43 -54.48 -0.52 11.89
C LEU A 43 -55.64 -1.48 12.24
N TYR A 44 -55.47 -2.32 13.27
CA TYR A 44 -56.52 -3.24 13.72
C TYR A 44 -57.71 -2.52 14.37
N PHE A 45 -57.44 -1.60 15.30
CA PHE A 45 -58.50 -0.90 16.06
C PHE A 45 -59.23 0.17 15.25
N PHE A 46 -58.55 0.88 14.34
CA PHE A 46 -59.14 2.00 13.58
C PHE A 46 -59.51 1.64 12.14
N PHE A 47 -59.55 0.36 11.77
CA PHE A 47 -59.83 -0.09 10.39
C PHE A 47 -61.14 0.47 9.82
N ASN A 48 -62.16 0.63 10.65
CA ASN A 48 -63.48 1.14 10.24
C ASN A 48 -63.61 2.67 10.24
N GLN A 49 -62.56 3.42 10.65
CA GLN A 49 -62.60 4.88 10.81
C GLN A 49 -61.48 5.55 10.01
N THR A 50 -61.76 5.92 8.76
CA THR A 50 -60.77 6.43 7.79
C THR A 50 -59.92 7.60 8.31
N THR A 51 -60.52 8.59 8.97
CA THR A 51 -59.79 9.77 9.49
C THR A 51 -58.80 9.38 10.59
N LEU A 52 -59.24 8.54 11.53
CA LEU A 52 -58.40 8.08 12.64
C LEU A 52 -57.31 7.11 12.17
N LEU A 53 -57.60 6.32 11.16
CA LEU A 53 -56.61 5.45 10.49
C LEU A 53 -55.48 6.28 9.86
N ILE A 54 -55.81 7.34 9.11
CA ILE A 54 -54.81 8.23 8.50
C ILE A 54 -53.94 8.90 9.57
N ILE A 55 -54.57 9.44 10.63
CA ILE A 55 -53.84 10.06 11.75
C ILE A 55 -52.91 9.05 12.42
N CYS A 56 -53.39 7.82 12.66
CA CYS A 56 -52.59 6.75 13.24
C CYS A 56 -51.39 6.40 12.35
N ILE A 57 -51.60 6.29 11.04
CA ILE A 57 -50.52 5.99 10.08
C ILE A 57 -49.48 7.11 10.09
N CYS A 58 -49.91 8.37 10.07
CA CYS A 58 -49.01 9.52 10.13
C CYS A 58 -48.22 9.58 11.45
N LEU A 59 -48.84 9.29 12.60
CA LEU A 59 -48.17 9.34 13.90
C LEU A 59 -47.24 8.15 14.18
N THR A 60 -47.43 7.02 13.50
CA THR A 60 -46.64 5.81 13.72
C THR A 60 -45.60 5.56 12.63
N PHE A 61 -46.02 5.48 11.36
CA PHE A 61 -45.15 5.08 10.26
C PHE A 61 -44.22 6.21 9.77
N LEU A 62 -44.63 7.48 9.83
CA LEU A 62 -43.77 8.60 9.43
C LEU A 62 -42.59 8.79 10.42
N PRO A 63 -42.80 8.82 11.75
CA PRO A 63 -41.70 8.76 12.72
C PRO A 63 -40.86 7.48 12.62
N LEU A 64 -41.49 6.32 12.34
CA LEU A 64 -40.76 5.07 12.13
C LEU A 64 -39.76 5.19 10.97
N PHE A 65 -40.16 5.76 9.83
CA PHE A 65 -39.29 5.97 8.68
C PHE A 65 -38.13 6.93 8.99
N ILE A 66 -38.40 8.00 9.75
CA ILE A 66 -37.35 8.93 10.22
C ILE A 66 -36.37 8.19 11.14
N LEU A 67 -36.86 7.40 12.10
CA LEU A 67 -36.02 6.63 13.01
C LEU A 67 -35.19 5.56 12.29
N VAL A 68 -35.68 4.97 11.19
CA VAL A 68 -34.87 4.08 10.34
C VAL A 68 -33.67 4.82 9.76
N LYS A 69 -33.85 6.04 9.24
CA LYS A 69 -32.72 6.85 8.74
C LYS A 69 -31.74 7.22 9.84
N ILE A 70 -32.23 7.61 11.02
CA ILE A 70 -31.36 7.95 12.17
C ILE A 70 -30.61 6.70 12.66
N HIS A 71 -31.28 5.55 12.74
CA HIS A 71 -30.67 4.27 13.11
C HIS A 71 -29.52 3.92 12.15
N ASN A 72 -29.73 4.04 10.84
CA ASN A 72 -28.69 3.78 9.84
C ASN A 72 -27.48 4.72 10.03
N ARG A 73 -27.70 6.00 10.35
CA ARG A 73 -26.61 6.94 10.65
C ARG A 73 -25.78 6.51 11.86
N PHE A 74 -26.44 6.10 12.94
CA PHE A 74 -25.72 5.58 14.12
C PHE A 74 -25.02 4.26 13.85
N PHE A 75 -25.59 3.40 13.00
CA PHE A 75 -24.94 2.14 12.61
C PHE A 75 -23.64 2.40 11.82
N ILE A 76 -23.66 3.33 10.86
CA ILE A 76 -22.44 3.75 10.14
C ILE A 76 -21.41 4.34 11.11
N ARG A 77 -21.86 5.16 12.08
CA ARG A 77 -20.95 5.70 13.10
C ARG A 77 -20.37 4.62 14.00
N LYS A 78 -21.14 3.59 14.34
CA LYS A 78 -20.67 2.43 15.10
C LYS A 78 -19.58 1.67 14.34
N GLU A 79 -19.82 1.36 13.07
CA GLU A 79 -18.84 0.66 12.21
C GLU A 79 -17.53 1.45 12.08
N TRP A 80 -17.62 2.77 11.95
CA TRP A 80 -16.46 3.67 11.99
C TRP A 80 -15.68 3.54 13.29
N LEU A 81 -16.35 3.65 14.44
CA LEU A 81 -15.72 3.58 15.77
C LEU A 81 -15.16 2.19 16.08
N GLU A 82 -15.81 1.11 15.61
CA GLU A 82 -15.31 -0.26 15.74
C GLU A 82 -14.02 -0.46 14.91
N THR A 83 -14.01 0.06 13.68
CA THR A 83 -12.81 0.04 12.84
C THR A 83 -11.69 0.87 13.45
N GLN A 84 -12.00 2.05 13.98
CA GLN A 84 -11.05 2.92 14.66
C GLN A 84 -10.42 2.26 15.89
N ALA A 85 -11.23 1.65 16.77
CA ALA A 85 -10.73 0.92 17.93
C ALA A 85 -9.84 -0.25 17.52
N ARG A 86 -10.26 -1.02 16.49
CA ARG A 86 -9.48 -2.13 15.95
C ARG A 86 -8.10 -1.69 15.45
N ILE A 87 -8.01 -0.63 14.64
CA ILE A 87 -6.71 -0.19 14.10
C ILE A 87 -5.78 0.30 15.21
N ILE A 88 -6.31 0.97 16.25
CA ILE A 88 -5.51 1.45 17.39
C ILE A 88 -4.98 0.25 18.20
N GLN A 89 -5.81 -0.77 18.39
CA GLN A 89 -5.41 -2.01 19.06
C GLN A 89 -4.33 -2.77 18.26
N GLU A 90 -4.46 -2.83 16.93
CA GLU A 90 -3.43 -3.38 16.04
C GLU A 90 -2.11 -2.60 16.16
N GLU A 91 -2.12 -1.27 16.29
CA GLU A 91 -0.89 -0.49 16.52
C GLU A 91 -0.25 -0.76 17.88
N LEU A 92 -1.05 -0.90 18.95
CA LEU A 92 -0.53 -1.25 20.27
C LEU A 92 0.16 -2.63 20.24
N GLN A 93 -0.42 -3.61 19.53
CA GLN A 93 0.23 -4.90 19.29
C GLN A 93 1.52 -4.75 18.48
N ALA A 94 1.51 -3.92 17.44
CA ALA A 94 2.69 -3.65 16.62
C ALA A 94 3.84 -3.05 17.43
N LEU A 95 3.56 -2.13 18.35
CA LEU A 95 4.56 -1.55 19.26
C LEU A 95 5.19 -2.60 20.19
N SER A 96 4.45 -3.66 20.52
CA SER A 96 4.98 -4.82 21.26
C SER A 96 5.78 -5.81 20.40
N GLY A 97 5.89 -5.56 19.09
CA GLY A 97 6.60 -6.39 18.13
C GLY A 97 5.73 -7.45 17.43
N ASP A 98 4.41 -7.44 17.65
CA ASP A 98 3.48 -8.34 16.96
C ASP A 98 2.85 -7.66 15.73
N TYR A 99 3.34 -8.03 14.56
CA TYR A 99 2.83 -7.53 13.28
C TYR A 99 1.87 -8.51 12.57
N SER A 100 1.40 -9.56 13.26
CA SER A 100 0.62 -10.64 12.64
C SER A 100 -0.71 -10.18 12.02
N SER A 101 -1.29 -9.08 12.52
CA SER A 101 -2.52 -8.48 12.01
C SER A 101 -2.36 -7.76 10.66
N PHE A 102 -1.12 -7.48 10.23
CA PHE A 102 -0.85 -6.78 8.96
C PHE A 102 -0.49 -7.74 7.84
N GLU A 103 -0.86 -7.37 6.61
CA GLU A 103 -0.50 -8.14 5.42
C GLU A 103 1.02 -8.24 5.25
N ASP A 104 1.49 -9.43 4.90
CA ASP A 104 2.92 -9.77 4.88
C ASP A 104 3.57 -9.54 3.50
N GLY A 105 2.78 -9.25 2.46
CA GLY A 105 3.25 -8.97 1.11
C GLY A 105 3.84 -10.18 0.39
N LYS A 106 3.44 -11.41 0.76
CA LYS A 106 3.93 -12.66 0.16
C LYS A 106 3.84 -12.67 -1.38
N GLU A 107 2.86 -12.00 -1.96
CA GLU A 107 2.68 -11.86 -3.41
C GLU A 107 3.82 -11.11 -4.13
N TYR A 108 4.64 -10.33 -3.40
CA TYR A 108 5.76 -9.55 -3.95
C TYR A 108 7.13 -10.23 -3.76
N VAL A 109 7.17 -11.44 -3.20
CA VAL A 109 8.40 -12.21 -3.00
C VAL A 109 9.01 -12.59 -4.36
N ASN A 110 10.24 -12.16 -4.60
CA ASN A 110 10.97 -12.46 -5.83
C ASN A 110 12.43 -12.86 -5.51
N PRO A 111 12.80 -14.15 -5.60
CA PRO A 111 14.17 -14.62 -5.38
C PRO A 111 15.24 -14.08 -6.34
N GLU A 112 14.84 -13.60 -7.52
CA GLU A 112 15.76 -13.04 -8.52
C GLU A 112 16.03 -11.54 -8.31
N HIS A 113 15.29 -10.91 -7.40
CA HIS A 113 15.46 -9.50 -7.09
C HIS A 113 16.84 -9.25 -6.47
N PRO A 114 17.54 -8.16 -6.82
CA PRO A 114 18.90 -7.90 -6.34
C PRO A 114 19.12 -7.82 -4.82
N TYR A 115 18.06 -7.80 -4.01
CA TYR A 115 18.18 -7.65 -2.55
C TYR A 115 16.93 -8.02 -1.73
N SER A 116 15.72 -7.98 -2.31
CA SER A 116 14.49 -8.03 -1.51
C SER A 116 14.27 -9.38 -0.81
N PHE A 117 14.66 -10.48 -1.47
CA PHE A 117 14.58 -11.83 -0.89
C PHE A 117 15.61 -12.05 0.22
N ASP A 118 16.82 -11.55 0.03
CA ASP A 118 17.94 -11.70 0.98
C ASP A 118 17.73 -10.93 2.29
N LEU A 119 17.09 -9.77 2.19
CA LEU A 119 16.85 -8.84 3.30
C LEU A 119 15.50 -9.06 4.01
N ASP A 120 14.78 -10.13 3.69
CA ASP A 120 13.46 -10.42 4.28
C ASP A 120 12.48 -9.23 4.14
N ILE A 121 12.44 -8.64 2.94
CA ILE A 121 11.60 -7.47 2.69
C ILE A 121 10.12 -7.85 2.65
N PHE A 122 9.78 -9.03 2.15
CA PHE A 122 8.41 -9.53 2.03
C PHE A 122 8.24 -10.91 2.67
N GLY A 123 7.01 -11.25 3.04
CA GLY A 123 6.63 -12.50 3.71
C GLY A 123 6.46 -12.32 5.23
N ARG A 124 6.24 -13.43 5.94
CA ARG A 124 5.96 -13.42 7.39
C ARG A 124 7.16 -12.88 8.18
N ARG A 125 6.91 -11.96 9.12
CA ARG A 125 7.92 -11.26 9.94
C ARG A 125 8.93 -10.47 9.09
N SER A 126 8.45 -9.85 8.01
CA SER A 126 9.25 -9.05 7.09
C SER A 126 9.24 -7.55 7.39
N LEU A 127 10.10 -6.80 6.71
CA LEU A 127 10.11 -5.34 6.76
C LEU A 127 8.81 -4.73 6.19
N PHE A 128 8.25 -5.31 5.14
CA PHE A 128 6.97 -4.87 4.60
C PHE A 128 5.86 -5.02 5.64
N GLN A 129 5.79 -6.17 6.33
CA GLN A 129 4.77 -6.43 7.34
C GLN A 129 4.85 -5.43 8.52
N SER A 130 6.06 -5.01 8.91
CA SER A 130 6.23 -4.06 10.01
C SER A 130 5.84 -2.63 9.63
N ILE A 131 6.03 -2.22 8.37
CA ILE A 131 5.76 -0.87 7.87
C ILE A 131 4.32 -0.71 7.38
N ASN A 132 3.75 -1.75 6.77
CA ASN A 132 2.52 -1.65 6.00
C ASN A 132 1.30 -1.28 6.87
N ARG A 133 0.69 -0.13 6.57
CA ARG A 133 -0.61 0.34 7.09
C ARG A 133 -1.56 0.75 5.99
N THR A 134 -1.26 0.34 4.76
CA THR A 134 -2.03 0.73 3.59
C THR A 134 -3.46 0.22 3.69
N CYS A 135 -4.40 1.03 3.21
CA CYS A 135 -5.83 0.71 3.20
C CYS A 135 -6.41 0.61 1.78
N THR A 136 -5.57 0.82 0.76
CA THR A 136 -5.92 0.74 -0.65
C THR A 136 -5.00 -0.21 -1.41
N PHE A 137 -5.52 -0.83 -2.46
CA PHE A 137 -4.72 -1.70 -3.35
C PHE A 137 -3.54 -0.94 -3.99
N PHE A 138 -3.79 0.28 -4.46
CA PHE A 138 -2.76 1.13 -5.05
C PHE A 138 -1.68 1.52 -4.03
N GLY A 139 -2.06 1.80 -2.79
CA GLY A 139 -1.13 2.08 -1.71
C GLY A 139 -0.23 0.89 -1.39
N LYS A 140 -0.82 -0.29 -1.29
CA LYS A 140 -0.08 -1.54 -1.05
C LYS A 140 0.97 -1.79 -2.14
N ASN A 141 0.55 -1.73 -3.41
CA ASN A 141 1.44 -1.89 -4.56
C ASN A 141 2.52 -0.82 -4.59
N ARG A 142 2.17 0.43 -4.25
CA ARG A 142 3.13 1.54 -4.24
C ARG A 142 4.20 1.35 -3.17
N LEU A 143 3.82 0.96 -1.96
CA LEU A 143 4.75 0.68 -0.87
C LEU A 143 5.67 -0.50 -1.22
N ALA A 144 5.13 -1.58 -1.77
CA ALA A 144 5.92 -2.72 -2.24
C ALA A 144 6.92 -2.29 -3.33
N LYS A 145 6.49 -1.47 -4.29
CA LYS A 145 7.36 -0.94 -5.35
C LYS A 145 8.50 -0.09 -4.80
N TRP A 146 8.26 0.74 -3.78
CA TRP A 146 9.33 1.52 -3.12
C TRP A 146 10.36 0.62 -2.42
N LEU A 147 9.90 -0.46 -1.79
CA LEU A 147 10.78 -1.42 -1.12
C LEU A 147 11.55 -2.33 -2.11
N GLN A 148 11.05 -2.51 -3.34
CA GLN A 148 11.75 -3.21 -4.42
C GLN A 148 12.68 -2.28 -5.23
N ASN A 149 12.32 -1.00 -5.35
CA ASN A 149 13.06 -0.04 -6.16
C ASN A 149 13.31 1.23 -5.33
N HIS A 150 14.38 1.21 -4.55
CA HIS A 150 14.78 2.36 -3.76
C HIS A 150 15.27 3.51 -4.66
N LEU A 151 15.23 4.73 -4.15
CA LEU A 151 15.69 5.90 -4.89
C LEU A 151 17.22 5.95 -4.93
N HIS A 152 17.76 6.56 -5.99
CA HIS A 152 19.21 6.75 -6.20
C HIS A 152 19.61 8.23 -6.19
N GLU A 153 18.65 9.15 -6.10
CA GLU A 153 18.89 10.59 -6.15
C GLU A 153 18.66 11.21 -4.78
N LYS A 154 19.65 11.99 -4.32
CA LYS A 154 19.60 12.71 -3.05
C LYS A 154 18.34 13.58 -2.92
N THR A 155 18.07 14.41 -3.92
CA THR A 155 16.93 15.35 -3.92
C THR A 155 15.58 14.62 -3.80
N SER A 156 15.42 13.51 -4.52
CA SER A 156 14.22 12.68 -4.46
C SER A 156 14.03 12.01 -3.09
N ILE A 157 15.13 11.57 -2.45
CA ILE A 157 15.10 10.99 -1.11
C ILE A 157 14.75 12.05 -0.07
N GLU A 158 15.45 13.19 -0.07
CA GLU A 158 15.22 14.30 0.86
C GLU A 158 13.79 14.83 0.77
N LYS A 159 13.27 15.01 -0.45
CA LYS A 159 11.87 15.38 -0.69
C LYS A 159 10.91 14.39 -0.02
N ARG A 160 11.14 13.08 -0.16
CA ARG A 160 10.30 12.07 0.51
C ARG A 160 10.49 12.06 2.03
N GLN A 161 11.71 12.28 2.54
CA GLN A 161 11.95 12.40 3.98
C GLN A 161 11.14 13.54 4.59
N GLU A 162 11.08 14.70 3.92
CA GLU A 162 10.26 15.84 4.35
C GLU A 162 8.78 15.49 4.39
N MET A 163 8.26 14.84 3.34
CA MET A 163 6.87 14.39 3.26
C MET A 163 6.55 13.38 4.39
N VAL A 164 7.44 12.41 4.64
CA VAL A 164 7.27 11.41 5.70
C VAL A 164 7.34 12.05 7.08
N ARG A 165 8.24 13.01 7.29
CA ARG A 165 8.36 13.74 8.56
C ARG A 165 7.10 14.53 8.84
N GLU A 166 6.63 15.31 7.87
CA GLU A 166 5.38 16.06 7.98
C GLU A 166 4.21 15.12 8.28
N ILE A 167 3.93 14.12 7.44
CA ILE A 167 2.76 13.26 7.61
C ILE A 167 2.80 12.44 8.92
N SER A 168 3.99 12.20 9.48
CA SER A 168 4.15 11.58 10.80
C SER A 168 3.56 12.43 11.94
N GLU A 169 3.57 13.76 11.80
CA GLU A 169 3.02 14.69 12.79
C GLU A 169 1.48 14.75 12.73
N HIS A 170 0.90 14.52 11.54
CA HIS A 170 -0.55 14.51 11.30
C HIS A 170 -1.20 13.17 11.71
N THR A 171 -1.09 12.81 13.00
CA THR A 171 -1.61 11.55 13.57
C THR A 171 -3.11 11.34 13.33
N LEU A 172 -3.94 12.36 13.61
CA LEU A 172 -5.39 12.29 13.42
C LEU A 172 -5.78 12.08 11.96
N PHE A 173 -5.07 12.72 11.03
CA PHE A 173 -5.28 12.52 9.60
C PHE A 173 -4.99 11.08 9.21
N ARG A 174 -3.81 10.53 9.59
CA ARG A 174 -3.43 9.14 9.27
C ARG A 174 -4.44 8.13 9.80
N GLU A 175 -4.90 8.32 11.04
CA GLU A 175 -5.93 7.49 11.66
C GLU A 175 -7.25 7.56 10.87
N GLN A 176 -7.76 8.77 10.59
CA GLN A 176 -9.00 8.96 9.84
C GLN A 176 -8.91 8.45 8.40
N PHE A 177 -7.75 8.61 7.76
CA PHE A 177 -7.47 8.13 6.41
C PHE A 177 -7.57 6.60 6.37
N ARG A 178 -6.88 5.90 7.29
CA ARG A 178 -6.92 4.43 7.36
C ARG A 178 -8.32 3.91 7.69
N VAL A 179 -9.04 4.53 8.62
CA VAL A 179 -10.44 4.16 8.93
C VAL A 179 -11.35 4.39 7.72
N ALA A 180 -11.23 5.54 7.04
CA ALA A 180 -12.01 5.83 5.84
C ALA A 180 -11.78 4.79 4.74
N GLY A 181 -10.52 4.40 4.52
CA GLY A 181 -10.18 3.39 3.53
C GLY A 181 -10.79 2.02 3.88
N LEU A 182 -10.61 1.56 5.13
CA LEU A 182 -11.08 0.24 5.56
C LEU A 182 -12.60 0.10 5.65
N VAL A 183 -13.34 1.17 5.98
CA VAL A 183 -14.81 1.14 6.06
C VAL A 183 -15.45 1.17 4.68
N HIS A 184 -14.85 1.87 3.71
CA HIS A 184 -15.47 2.10 2.39
C HIS A 184 -14.95 1.17 1.29
N HIS A 185 -13.77 0.57 1.44
CA HIS A 185 -13.23 -0.36 0.45
C HIS A 185 -13.54 -1.82 0.78
N GLY A 186 -14.22 -2.47 -0.17
CA GLY A 186 -14.28 -3.92 -0.27
C GLY A 186 -12.97 -4.51 -0.83
N GLN A 187 -12.93 -5.84 -0.86
CA GLN A 187 -11.81 -6.72 -1.21
C GLN A 187 -10.78 -6.16 -2.22
N SER A 188 -9.51 -6.54 -2.04
CA SER A 188 -8.32 -6.18 -2.84
C SER A 188 -8.49 -6.22 -4.38
N SER A 189 -9.44 -7.00 -4.91
CA SER A 189 -9.75 -7.13 -6.34
C SER A 189 -10.41 -5.90 -7.00
N ASP A 190 -10.78 -4.88 -6.24
CA ASP A 190 -11.53 -3.73 -6.77
C ASP A 190 -10.66 -2.78 -7.62
N GLY A 191 -9.36 -2.66 -7.32
CA GLY A 191 -8.45 -1.76 -8.04
C GLY A 191 -8.24 -2.13 -9.51
N GLU A 192 -7.91 -3.40 -9.78
CA GLU A 192 -7.72 -3.93 -11.14
C GLU A 192 -9.01 -3.85 -11.96
N LYS A 193 -10.16 -4.12 -11.33
CA LYS A 193 -11.48 -4.00 -11.97
C LYS A 193 -11.80 -2.57 -12.38
N ILE A 194 -11.47 -1.59 -11.53
CA ILE A 194 -11.68 -0.16 -11.86
C ILE A 194 -10.79 0.24 -13.02
N GLN A 195 -9.53 -0.18 -13.04
CA GLN A 195 -8.60 0.16 -14.12
C GLN A 195 -9.01 -0.49 -15.45
N ALA A 196 -9.36 -1.78 -15.45
CA ALA A 196 -9.87 -2.46 -16.63
C ALA A 196 -11.20 -1.84 -17.12
N TRP A 197 -12.08 -1.44 -16.19
CA TRP A 197 -13.33 -0.77 -16.52
C TRP A 197 -13.11 0.62 -17.12
N SER A 198 -12.20 1.44 -16.58
CA SER A 198 -11.97 2.80 -17.08
C SER A 198 -11.42 2.80 -18.52
N GLN A 199 -10.67 1.75 -18.89
CA GLN A 199 -10.08 1.57 -20.21
C GLN A 199 -11.00 0.86 -21.22
N SER A 200 -12.15 0.31 -20.81
CA SER A 200 -13.01 -0.44 -21.74
C SER A 200 -13.70 0.47 -22.78
N PRO A 201 -13.95 0.00 -24.02
CA PRO A 201 -14.41 0.85 -25.11
C PRO A 201 -15.82 1.43 -24.87
N ALA A 202 -16.05 2.68 -25.31
CA ALA A 202 -17.36 3.34 -25.30
C ALA A 202 -18.14 2.99 -26.57
N GLN A 203 -18.88 1.88 -26.52
CA GLN A 203 -19.49 1.27 -27.71
C GLN A 203 -20.68 2.08 -28.26
N TYR A 204 -21.49 2.70 -27.39
CA TYR A 204 -22.72 3.39 -27.79
C TYR A 204 -22.46 4.82 -28.24
N LEU A 205 -21.46 5.48 -27.67
CA LEU A 205 -21.05 6.84 -28.00
C LEU A 205 -20.68 7.00 -29.48
N HIS A 206 -20.02 5.98 -30.05
CA HIS A 206 -19.52 6.02 -31.43
C HIS A 206 -20.47 5.36 -32.44
N ALA A 207 -21.52 4.67 -32.00
CA ALA A 207 -22.42 3.94 -32.89
C ALA A 207 -23.38 4.88 -33.65
N GLY A 208 -23.40 4.78 -34.98
CA GLY A 208 -24.23 5.64 -35.84
C GLY A 208 -25.74 5.51 -35.58
N TRP A 209 -26.22 4.30 -35.32
CA TRP A 209 -27.62 4.05 -34.97
C TRP A 209 -28.03 4.76 -33.67
N VAL A 210 -27.13 4.84 -32.68
CA VAL A 210 -27.42 5.50 -31.40
C VAL A 210 -27.67 7.00 -31.60
N LYS A 211 -26.87 7.66 -32.45
CA LYS A 211 -27.08 9.07 -32.81
C LYS A 211 -28.42 9.28 -33.51
N ALA A 212 -28.79 8.36 -34.41
CA ALA A 212 -30.07 8.42 -35.11
C ALA A 212 -31.27 8.32 -34.14
N PHE A 213 -31.22 7.46 -33.13
CA PHE A 213 -32.29 7.38 -32.12
C PHE A 213 -32.32 8.60 -31.18
N ILE A 214 -31.16 9.06 -30.69
CA ILE A 214 -31.08 10.20 -29.75
C ILE A 214 -31.62 11.49 -30.37
N TRP A 215 -31.33 11.75 -31.65
CA TRP A 215 -31.82 12.94 -32.35
C TRP A 215 -33.14 12.72 -33.07
N GLY A 216 -33.34 11.54 -33.68
CA GLY A 216 -34.52 11.23 -34.47
C GLY A 216 -35.79 11.14 -33.64
N VAL A 217 -35.77 10.45 -32.48
CA VAL A 217 -36.97 10.26 -31.65
C VAL A 217 -37.56 11.59 -31.18
N PRO A 218 -36.79 12.51 -30.55
CA PRO A 218 -37.33 13.80 -30.13
C PRO A 218 -37.78 14.67 -31.30
N VAL A 219 -37.04 14.67 -32.43
CA VAL A 219 -37.40 15.47 -33.61
C VAL A 219 -38.70 14.97 -34.24
N ILE A 220 -38.85 13.66 -34.44
CA ILE A 220 -40.07 13.05 -34.99
C ILE A 220 -41.26 13.36 -34.08
N ASN A 221 -41.13 13.12 -32.78
CA ASN A 221 -42.22 13.39 -31.83
C ASN A 221 -42.56 14.88 -31.73
N SER A 222 -41.58 15.78 -31.80
CA SER A 222 -41.81 17.24 -31.78
C SER A 222 -42.47 17.74 -33.06
N LEU A 223 -42.05 17.25 -34.22
CA LEU A 223 -42.67 17.59 -35.51
C LEU A 223 -44.11 17.07 -35.58
N LEU A 224 -44.35 15.84 -35.12
CA LEU A 224 -45.71 15.29 -35.04
C LEU A 224 -46.58 16.11 -34.08
N LEU A 225 -46.05 16.52 -32.93
CA LEU A 225 -46.76 17.38 -31.99
C LEU A 225 -47.11 18.75 -32.61
N ILE A 226 -46.14 19.43 -33.24
CA ILE A 226 -46.36 20.73 -33.87
C ILE A 226 -47.38 20.63 -35.01
N THR A 227 -47.24 19.64 -35.90
CA THR A 227 -48.16 19.45 -37.02
C THR A 227 -49.55 19.04 -36.56
N SER A 228 -49.68 18.28 -35.47
CA SER A 228 -50.97 17.96 -34.86
C SER A 228 -51.64 19.19 -34.23
N LEU A 229 -50.86 20.05 -33.55
CA LEU A 229 -51.36 21.31 -32.99
C LEU A 229 -51.77 22.32 -34.07
N ALA A 230 -51.08 22.32 -35.21
CA ALA A 230 -51.43 23.12 -36.39
C ALA A 230 -52.64 22.58 -37.19
N GLY A 231 -53.18 21.41 -36.78
CA GLY A 231 -54.32 20.77 -37.44
C GLY A 231 -53.98 20.05 -38.75
N TRP A 232 -52.69 19.88 -39.07
CA TRP A 232 -52.24 19.24 -40.32
C TRP A 232 -52.23 17.71 -40.21
N THR A 233 -52.10 17.16 -39.00
CA THR A 233 -52.06 15.72 -38.73
C THR A 233 -52.94 15.37 -37.51
N SER A 234 -53.40 14.12 -37.42
CA SER A 234 -54.14 13.63 -36.25
C SER A 234 -53.19 13.25 -35.10
N PHE A 235 -53.59 13.53 -33.86
CA PHE A 235 -52.88 13.10 -32.64
C PHE A 235 -52.65 11.58 -32.57
N SER A 236 -53.41 10.77 -33.32
CA SER A 236 -53.20 9.31 -33.41
C SER A 236 -51.81 8.95 -33.94
N TRP A 237 -51.22 9.76 -34.83
CA TRP A 237 -49.87 9.52 -35.36
C TRP A 237 -48.79 9.75 -34.30
N LEU A 238 -48.97 10.74 -33.43
CA LEU A 238 -48.11 10.98 -32.28
C LEU A 238 -48.18 9.79 -31.30
N GLY A 239 -49.39 9.30 -31.01
CA GLY A 239 -49.61 8.12 -30.16
C GLY A 239 -48.98 6.84 -30.74
N LEU A 240 -49.06 6.64 -32.06
CA LEU A 240 -48.42 5.52 -32.75
C LEU A 240 -46.89 5.59 -32.66
N SER A 241 -46.30 6.76 -32.96
CA SER A 241 -44.85 7.00 -32.83
C SER A 241 -44.36 6.74 -31.41
N PHE A 242 -45.08 7.28 -30.42
CA PHE A 242 -44.80 7.07 -29.00
C PHE A 242 -44.83 5.58 -28.62
N GLY A 243 -45.86 4.85 -29.05
CA GLY A 243 -45.99 3.40 -28.81
C GLY A 243 -44.87 2.58 -29.47
N ILE A 244 -44.49 2.91 -30.71
CA ILE A 244 -43.40 2.23 -31.42
C ILE A 244 -42.07 2.41 -30.67
N PHE A 245 -41.72 3.64 -30.30
CA PHE A 245 -40.47 3.89 -29.57
C PHE A 245 -40.47 3.29 -28.16
N LEU A 246 -41.63 3.27 -27.49
CA LEU A 246 -41.78 2.56 -26.23
C LEU A 246 -41.51 1.05 -26.40
N VAL A 247 -42.02 0.42 -27.46
CA VAL A 247 -41.75 -1.00 -27.72
C VAL A 247 -40.27 -1.24 -28.04
N LEU A 248 -39.66 -0.37 -28.85
CA LEU A 248 -38.23 -0.46 -29.19
C LEU A 248 -37.32 -0.28 -27.96
N SER A 249 -37.75 0.49 -26.96
CA SER A 249 -36.98 0.71 -25.72
C SER A 249 -36.74 -0.59 -24.93
N PHE A 250 -37.65 -1.57 -25.01
CA PHE A 250 -37.50 -2.86 -24.32
C PHE A 250 -36.22 -3.61 -24.73
N GLY A 251 -35.73 -3.40 -25.96
CA GLY A 251 -34.49 -4.01 -26.44
C GLY A 251 -33.23 -3.51 -25.72
N ILE A 252 -33.31 -2.38 -25.01
CA ILE A 252 -32.17 -1.72 -24.36
C ILE A 252 -32.16 -1.94 -22.84
N ILE A 253 -33.30 -2.33 -22.24
CA ILE A 253 -33.43 -2.51 -20.78
C ILE A 253 -32.31 -3.37 -20.19
N LYS A 254 -32.06 -4.57 -20.75
CA LYS A 254 -31.02 -5.47 -20.22
C LYS A 254 -29.64 -4.80 -20.18
N ARG A 255 -29.32 -4.01 -21.20
CA ARG A 255 -28.04 -3.29 -21.31
C ARG A 255 -27.99 -2.10 -20.36
N ALA A 256 -29.10 -1.36 -20.22
CA ALA A 256 -29.22 -0.28 -19.25
C ALA A 256 -29.06 -0.80 -17.82
N THR A 257 -29.63 -1.96 -17.49
CA THR A 257 -29.44 -2.64 -16.20
C THR A 257 -27.99 -3.03 -15.99
N TYR A 258 -27.36 -3.68 -16.97
CA TYR A 258 -25.95 -4.05 -16.90
C TYR A 258 -25.02 -2.84 -16.66
N ILE A 259 -25.26 -1.72 -17.36
CA ILE A 259 -24.50 -0.48 -17.17
C ILE A 259 -24.72 0.07 -15.76
N GLN A 260 -25.96 0.11 -15.26
CA GLN A 260 -26.24 0.61 -13.91
C GLN A 260 -25.57 -0.24 -12.83
N GLU A 261 -25.66 -1.57 -12.92
CA GLU A 261 -25.03 -2.47 -11.95
C GLU A 261 -23.51 -2.36 -11.98
N THR A 262 -22.92 -2.34 -13.17
CA THR A 262 -21.47 -2.25 -13.36
C THR A 262 -20.96 -0.88 -12.92
N TYR A 263 -21.51 0.21 -13.46
CA TYR A 263 -21.01 1.56 -13.15
C TYR A 263 -21.36 1.97 -11.72
N GLY A 264 -22.51 1.54 -11.18
CA GLY A 264 -22.91 1.80 -9.80
C GLY A 264 -22.01 1.11 -8.79
N LYS A 265 -21.60 -0.13 -9.04
CA LYS A 265 -20.61 -0.83 -8.21
C LYS A 265 -19.27 -0.09 -8.22
N GLN A 266 -18.82 0.35 -9.39
CA GLN A 266 -17.55 1.05 -9.56
C GLN A 266 -17.58 2.43 -8.90
N LEU A 267 -18.71 3.15 -9.03
CA LEU A 267 -18.92 4.43 -8.35
C LEU A 267 -18.86 4.27 -6.83
N LYS A 268 -19.42 3.19 -6.26
CA LYS A 268 -19.32 2.92 -4.82
C LYS A 268 -17.86 2.81 -4.37
N SER A 269 -17.03 2.05 -5.11
CA SER A 269 -15.60 1.95 -4.82
C SER A 269 -14.87 3.28 -5.03
N LEU A 270 -15.20 4.04 -6.08
CA LEU A 270 -14.61 5.36 -6.36
C LEU A 270 -14.99 6.42 -5.30
N ASN A 271 -16.18 6.35 -4.72
CA ASN A 271 -16.59 7.23 -3.62
C ASN A 271 -15.73 7.03 -2.36
N GLY A 272 -15.21 5.81 -2.13
CA GLY A 272 -14.21 5.55 -1.09
C GLY A 272 -12.95 6.39 -1.31
N TYR A 273 -12.37 6.33 -2.52
CA TYR A 273 -11.21 7.14 -2.90
C TYR A 273 -11.50 8.64 -2.84
N ALA A 274 -12.69 9.08 -3.27
CA ALA A 274 -13.10 10.49 -3.19
C ALA A 274 -13.04 11.03 -1.76
N ARG A 275 -13.44 10.20 -0.78
CA ARG A 275 -13.38 10.55 0.64
C ARG A 275 -11.94 10.67 1.13
N LEU A 276 -11.04 9.78 0.69
CA LEU A 276 -9.61 9.87 1.00
C LEU A 276 -8.99 11.16 0.44
N ILE A 277 -9.33 11.51 -0.80
CA ILE A 277 -8.91 12.78 -1.43
C ILE A 277 -9.47 13.98 -0.66
N ALA A 278 -10.72 13.93 -0.23
CA ALA A 278 -11.34 15.01 0.54
C ALA A 278 -10.67 15.22 1.90
N LEU A 279 -10.31 14.13 2.61
CA LEU A 279 -9.54 14.20 3.84
C LEU A 279 -8.16 14.83 3.59
N ALA A 280 -7.48 14.41 2.52
CA ALA A 280 -6.15 14.92 2.17
C ALA A 280 -6.18 16.42 1.84
N LYS A 281 -7.17 16.89 1.07
CA LYS A 281 -7.32 18.30 0.71
C LYS A 281 -7.78 19.20 1.86
N ALA A 282 -8.35 18.62 2.92
CA ALA A 282 -8.77 19.37 4.11
C ALA A 282 -7.59 19.67 5.06
N GLU A 283 -6.50 18.92 4.93
CA GLU A 283 -5.30 19.11 5.74
C GLU A 283 -4.40 20.22 5.15
N ASN A 284 -3.64 20.90 6.00
CA ASN A 284 -2.76 21.99 5.58
C ASN A 284 -1.31 21.52 5.43
N TRP A 285 -0.91 21.26 4.19
CA TRP A 285 0.43 20.74 3.85
C TRP A 285 1.46 21.85 3.62
N LYS A 286 2.62 21.70 4.24
CA LYS A 286 3.76 22.62 4.26
C LYS A 286 4.90 22.16 3.34
N SER A 287 5.19 20.87 3.26
CA SER A 287 6.30 20.39 2.41
C SER A 287 5.96 20.56 0.93
N ALA A 288 6.95 20.96 0.14
CA ALA A 288 6.79 21.13 -1.30
C ALA A 288 6.34 19.82 -1.98
N GLY A 289 6.85 18.68 -1.51
CA GLY A 289 6.45 17.37 -2.02
C GLY A 289 4.98 17.04 -1.76
N MET A 290 4.44 17.37 -0.58
CA MET A 290 3.01 17.15 -0.30
C MET A 290 2.13 18.11 -1.10
N GLN A 291 2.54 19.37 -1.28
CA GLN A 291 1.80 20.33 -2.09
C GLN A 291 1.72 19.89 -3.56
N GLU A 292 2.84 19.45 -4.15
CA GLU A 292 2.86 18.90 -5.51
C GLU A 292 1.99 17.64 -5.62
N LEU A 293 2.00 16.76 -4.62
CA LEU A 293 1.12 15.59 -4.57
C LEU A 293 -0.35 16.00 -4.54
N MET A 294 -0.71 17.05 -3.79
CA MET A 294 -2.08 17.57 -3.75
C MET A 294 -2.50 18.24 -5.07
N GLU A 295 -1.58 18.91 -5.77
CA GLU A 295 -1.82 19.51 -7.09
C GLU A 295 -2.13 18.45 -8.15
N ARG A 296 -1.54 17.26 -8.05
CA ARG A 296 -1.88 16.11 -8.91
C ARG A 296 -3.33 15.63 -8.75
N PHE A 297 -4.04 16.01 -7.70
CA PHE A 297 -5.49 15.81 -7.60
C PHE A 297 -6.32 16.88 -8.33
N ASN A 298 -5.72 17.85 -9.01
CA ASN A 298 -6.39 18.94 -9.73
C ASN A 298 -5.99 18.99 -11.22
N LEU A 299 -5.67 17.83 -11.81
CA LEU A 299 -5.24 17.73 -13.20
C LEU A 299 -6.23 18.40 -14.15
N ASN A 300 -5.73 19.31 -15.00
CA ASN A 300 -6.48 20.05 -16.01
C ASN A 300 -7.68 20.84 -15.47
N GLY A 301 -7.63 21.30 -14.22
CA GLY A 301 -8.70 22.08 -13.58
C GLY A 301 -9.94 21.25 -13.20
N GLN A 302 -9.86 19.92 -13.28
CA GLN A 302 -10.97 19.01 -12.98
C GLN A 302 -10.80 18.39 -11.60
N SER A 303 -11.76 18.63 -10.69
CA SER A 303 -11.76 18.02 -9.37
C SER A 303 -12.30 16.57 -9.43
N PRO A 304 -11.57 15.57 -8.90
CA PRO A 304 -12.03 14.18 -8.83
C PRO A 304 -13.39 14.05 -8.15
N ILE A 305 -13.62 14.85 -7.10
CA ILE A 305 -14.88 14.86 -6.35
C ILE A 305 -16.03 15.33 -7.25
N GLN A 306 -15.81 16.39 -8.04
CA GLN A 306 -16.83 16.90 -8.97
C GLN A 306 -17.09 15.90 -10.10
N ALA A 307 -16.06 15.25 -10.62
CA ALA A 307 -16.20 14.22 -11.63
C ALA A 307 -17.05 13.06 -11.11
N LEU A 308 -16.80 12.56 -9.89
CA LEU A 308 -17.56 11.47 -9.30
C LEU A 308 -19.00 11.87 -8.95
N GLN A 309 -19.22 13.10 -8.49
CA GLN A 309 -20.57 13.66 -8.31
C GLN A 309 -21.34 13.73 -9.64
N GLN A 310 -20.66 14.07 -10.73
CA GLN A 310 -21.26 14.06 -12.06
C GLN A 310 -21.68 12.65 -12.46
N LEU A 311 -20.84 11.63 -12.26
CA LEU A 311 -21.21 10.23 -12.54
C LEU A 311 -22.38 9.77 -11.67
N SER A 312 -22.36 10.06 -10.37
CA SER A 312 -23.48 9.75 -9.45
C SER A 312 -24.78 10.32 -9.96
N LYS A 313 -24.78 11.59 -10.38
CA LYS A 313 -25.97 12.26 -10.90
C LYS A 313 -26.52 11.59 -12.16
N GLU A 314 -25.66 11.18 -13.10
CA GLU A 314 -26.14 10.50 -14.32
C GLU A 314 -26.63 9.07 -14.02
N LEU A 315 -26.03 8.35 -13.06
CA LEU A 315 -26.56 7.05 -12.62
C LEU A 315 -27.89 7.18 -11.85
N ASP A 316 -28.02 8.18 -10.99
CA ASP A 316 -29.28 8.47 -10.27
C ASP A 316 -30.40 8.85 -11.26
N ARG A 317 -30.06 9.57 -12.35
CA ARG A 317 -30.98 9.85 -13.46
C ARG A 317 -31.39 8.59 -14.19
N LEU A 318 -30.44 7.69 -14.45
CA LEU A 318 -30.73 6.41 -15.10
C LEU A 318 -31.71 5.57 -14.24
N ASP A 319 -31.68 5.70 -12.91
CA ASP A 319 -32.64 5.07 -12.00
C ASP A 319 -34.07 5.64 -12.05
N LEU A 320 -34.30 6.79 -12.68
CA LEU A 320 -35.66 7.30 -12.94
C LEU A 320 -36.50 6.29 -13.75
N ARG A 321 -35.84 5.42 -14.52
CA ARG A 321 -36.47 4.31 -15.26
C ARG A 321 -37.20 3.32 -14.33
N ASN A 322 -36.83 3.27 -13.05
CA ASN A 322 -37.44 2.36 -12.08
C ASN A 322 -38.85 2.82 -11.70
N ASN A 323 -39.21 4.09 -11.97
CA ASN A 323 -40.58 4.58 -11.85
C ASN A 323 -41.35 4.28 -13.15
N GLN A 324 -42.32 3.36 -13.07
CA GLN A 324 -43.09 2.88 -14.23
C GLN A 324 -43.79 4.00 -15.02
N PHE A 325 -44.30 5.03 -14.34
CA PHE A 325 -44.95 6.16 -15.00
C PHE A 325 -43.94 7.02 -15.78
N LEU A 326 -42.82 7.36 -15.13
CA LEU A 326 -41.75 8.13 -15.76
C LEU A 326 -41.10 7.35 -16.90
N TYR A 327 -40.96 6.03 -16.77
CA TYR A 327 -40.44 5.15 -17.82
C TYR A 327 -41.23 5.30 -19.11
N VAL A 328 -42.56 5.11 -19.05
CA VAL A 328 -43.41 5.16 -20.24
C VAL A 328 -43.30 6.53 -20.92
N LEU A 329 -43.40 7.61 -20.13
CA LEU A 329 -43.32 8.97 -20.62
C LEU A 329 -41.96 9.29 -21.27
N LEU A 330 -40.86 9.01 -20.55
CA LEU A 330 -39.52 9.39 -20.99
C LEU A 330 -39.03 8.53 -22.16
N GLU A 331 -39.31 7.22 -22.16
CA GLU A 331 -38.89 6.34 -23.25
C GLU A 331 -39.69 6.59 -24.53
N GLY A 332 -41.02 6.70 -24.44
CA GLY A 332 -41.86 6.96 -25.60
C GLY A 332 -41.64 8.34 -26.22
N SER A 333 -41.24 9.34 -25.42
CA SER A 333 -41.02 10.71 -25.91
C SER A 333 -39.60 11.00 -26.41
N ILE A 334 -38.56 10.59 -25.66
CA ILE A 334 -37.18 11.01 -25.93
C ILE A 334 -36.16 9.87 -25.95
N PHE A 335 -36.59 8.62 -25.73
CA PHE A 335 -35.70 7.46 -25.69
C PHE A 335 -34.60 7.62 -24.62
N PHE A 336 -35.05 7.99 -23.41
CA PHE A 336 -34.24 8.52 -22.32
C PHE A 336 -33.07 7.62 -21.90
N GLN A 337 -33.28 6.31 -21.74
CA GLN A 337 -32.23 5.37 -21.35
C GLN A 337 -30.99 5.45 -22.24
N LEU A 338 -31.19 5.55 -23.56
CA LEU A 338 -30.07 5.62 -24.49
C LEU A 338 -29.30 6.93 -24.37
N GLN A 339 -30.02 8.04 -24.09
CA GLN A 339 -29.37 9.33 -23.83
C GLN A 339 -28.50 9.28 -22.58
N GLU A 340 -29.01 8.72 -21.48
CA GLU A 340 -28.28 8.61 -20.22
C GLU A 340 -27.07 7.66 -20.34
N ILE A 341 -27.23 6.52 -21.03
CA ILE A 341 -26.10 5.62 -21.35
C ILE A 341 -24.98 6.38 -22.08
N VAL A 342 -25.33 7.17 -23.09
CA VAL A 342 -24.34 7.95 -23.84
C VAL A 342 -23.71 9.04 -22.97
N ARG A 343 -24.44 9.67 -22.03
CA ARG A 343 -23.85 10.63 -21.09
C ARG A 343 -22.86 9.98 -20.14
N ILE A 344 -23.18 8.80 -19.62
CA ILE A 344 -22.29 7.99 -18.78
C ILE A 344 -21.03 7.60 -19.57
N GLU A 345 -21.16 7.18 -20.83
CA GLU A 345 -20.00 6.88 -21.68
C GLU A 345 -19.17 8.13 -22.02
N ARG A 346 -19.80 9.29 -22.26
CA ARG A 346 -19.07 10.56 -22.44
C ARG A 346 -18.28 10.94 -21.20
N TRP A 347 -18.88 10.76 -20.02
CA TRP A 347 -18.20 10.98 -18.75
C TRP A 347 -16.98 10.07 -18.67
N LYS A 348 -17.13 8.79 -19.02
CA LYS A 348 -16.03 7.82 -19.00
C LYS A 348 -14.92 8.18 -19.97
N VAL A 349 -15.22 8.59 -21.21
CA VAL A 349 -14.19 9.01 -22.16
C VAL A 349 -13.47 10.27 -21.67
N ARG A 350 -14.18 11.19 -21.01
CA ARG A 350 -13.61 12.43 -20.47
C ARG A 350 -12.70 12.20 -19.25
N TYR A 351 -13.14 11.39 -18.29
CA TYR A 351 -12.46 11.25 -16.99
C TYR A 351 -11.75 9.91 -16.80
N GLY A 352 -12.08 8.89 -17.58
CA GLY A 352 -11.58 7.52 -17.41
C GLY A 352 -10.06 7.39 -17.48
N GLN A 353 -9.41 8.23 -18.29
CA GLN A 353 -7.95 8.31 -18.37
C GLN A 353 -7.34 8.89 -17.09
N HIS A 354 -8.01 9.86 -16.45
CA HIS A 354 -7.56 10.51 -15.22
C HIS A 354 -7.81 9.67 -13.96
N ILE A 355 -8.78 8.73 -14.00
CA ILE A 355 -9.07 7.84 -12.86
C ILE A 355 -7.81 7.08 -12.42
N SER A 356 -7.04 6.53 -13.38
CA SER A 356 -5.82 5.78 -13.04
C SER A 356 -4.82 6.67 -12.30
N GLU A 357 -4.63 7.91 -12.76
CA GLU A 357 -3.70 8.84 -12.14
C GLU A 357 -4.15 9.29 -10.74
N TRP A 358 -5.45 9.53 -10.55
CA TRP A 358 -6.01 9.84 -9.22
C TRP A 358 -5.81 8.69 -8.25
N LEU A 359 -6.07 7.45 -8.68
CA LEU A 359 -5.90 6.25 -7.85
C LEU A 359 -4.44 6.00 -7.49
N GLU A 360 -3.52 6.18 -8.44
CA GLU A 360 -2.08 6.11 -8.20
C GLU A 360 -1.60 7.21 -7.23
N THR A 361 -2.17 8.41 -7.32
CA THR A 361 -1.86 9.53 -6.41
C THR A 361 -2.40 9.26 -5.00
N VAL A 362 -3.59 8.67 -4.86
CA VAL A 362 -4.08 8.18 -3.56
C VAL A 362 -3.19 7.05 -3.04
N GLY A 363 -2.74 6.14 -3.90
CA GLY A 363 -1.83 5.07 -3.51
C GLY A 363 -0.49 5.61 -2.98
N GLU A 364 0.06 6.65 -3.59
CA GLU A 364 1.24 7.33 -3.09
C GLU A 364 1.02 7.96 -1.71
N LEU A 365 -0.11 8.63 -1.49
CA LEU A 365 -0.49 9.15 -0.19
C LEU A 365 -0.67 8.06 0.87
N ASP A 366 -1.31 6.94 0.52
CA ASP A 366 -1.55 5.80 1.42
C ASP A 366 -0.23 5.11 1.82
N ALA A 367 0.72 4.98 0.88
CA ALA A 367 2.06 4.50 1.17
C ALA A 367 2.85 5.48 2.08
N LEU A 368 2.70 6.80 1.89
CA LEU A 368 3.27 7.81 2.80
C LEU A 368 2.66 7.73 4.20
N CYS A 369 1.34 7.49 4.33
CA CYS A 369 0.71 7.26 5.62
C CYS A 369 1.33 6.06 6.36
N SER A 370 1.72 5.01 5.63
CA SER A 370 2.43 3.85 6.20
C SER A 370 3.83 4.23 6.68
N LEU A 371 4.62 4.92 5.86
CA LEU A 371 5.96 5.40 6.26
C LEU A 371 5.88 6.40 7.43
N GLY A 372 4.91 7.31 7.45
CA GLY A 372 4.69 8.25 8.54
C GLY A 372 4.25 7.56 9.84
N THR A 373 3.51 6.45 9.73
CA THR A 373 3.18 5.61 10.89
C THR A 373 4.39 4.86 11.42
N PHE A 374 5.20 4.31 10.53
CA PHE A 374 6.48 3.74 10.90
C PHE A 374 7.38 4.76 11.60
N ALA A 375 7.46 5.99 11.09
CA ALA A 375 8.25 7.07 11.70
C ALA A 375 7.72 7.47 13.09
N TYR A 376 6.41 7.68 13.21
CA TYR A 376 5.78 8.05 14.49
C TYR A 376 5.95 6.95 15.56
N ASN A 377 5.86 5.68 15.17
CA ASN A 377 6.00 4.55 16.09
C ASN A 377 7.45 4.31 16.55
N HIS A 378 8.44 4.91 15.89
CA HIS A 378 9.86 4.77 16.22
C HIS A 378 10.54 6.14 16.45
N PRO A 379 10.16 6.89 17.51
CA PRO A 379 10.71 8.23 17.78
C PRO A 379 12.23 8.26 18.01
N GLN A 380 12.85 7.11 18.31
CA GLN A 380 14.28 6.94 18.48
C GLN A 380 15.05 6.71 17.17
N TYR A 381 14.35 6.57 16.03
CA TYR A 381 14.98 6.43 14.72
C TYR A 381 15.33 7.80 14.16
N THR A 382 16.44 7.88 13.43
CA THR A 382 16.91 9.14 12.84
C THR A 382 16.63 9.18 11.35
N TYR A 383 16.40 10.37 10.80
CA TYR A 383 16.49 10.55 9.35
C TYR A 383 17.97 10.58 8.93
N PRO A 384 18.36 9.87 7.86
CA PRO A 384 19.74 9.82 7.41
C PRO A 384 20.15 11.07 6.64
N GLU A 385 21.43 11.43 6.71
CA GLU A 385 22.07 12.50 5.94
C GLU A 385 22.57 11.97 4.59
N LEU A 386 22.14 12.59 3.49
CA LEU A 386 22.54 12.19 2.15
C LEU A 386 23.73 13.02 1.69
N THR A 387 24.83 12.37 1.31
CA THR A 387 26.02 13.06 0.79
C THR A 387 26.02 13.11 -0.73
N GLU A 388 26.62 14.16 -1.29
CA GLU A 388 26.91 14.28 -2.73
C GLU A 388 28.27 13.66 -3.10
N LYS A 389 29.14 13.45 -2.11
CA LYS A 389 30.45 12.82 -2.32
C LYS A 389 30.26 11.34 -2.72
N PRO A 390 30.74 10.91 -3.90
CA PRO A 390 30.60 9.53 -4.35
C PRO A 390 31.23 8.51 -3.40
N PHE A 391 30.36 7.60 -3.00
CA PHE A 391 30.36 6.60 -1.93
C PHE A 391 30.82 7.02 -0.53
N CYS A 392 29.86 6.88 0.38
CA CYS A 392 30.01 7.02 1.82
C CYS A 392 28.89 6.17 2.45
N PHE A 393 29.21 5.40 3.48
CA PHE A 393 28.25 4.77 4.38
C PHE A 393 28.83 4.81 5.78
N LEU A 394 28.38 5.75 6.60
CA LEU A 394 28.85 5.98 7.95
C LEU A 394 27.66 5.88 8.89
N ALA A 395 27.66 4.85 9.72
CA ALA A 395 26.54 4.53 10.57
C ALA A 395 27.02 4.26 11.99
N THR A 396 26.31 4.82 12.97
CA THR A 396 26.61 4.68 14.39
C THR A 396 25.43 4.08 15.12
N GLN A 397 25.71 3.16 16.03
CA GLN A 397 24.73 2.49 16.88
C GLN A 397 23.55 1.91 16.06
N MET A 398 23.86 1.20 14.96
CA MET A 398 22.85 0.59 14.10
C MET A 398 22.24 -0.64 14.77
N GLY A 399 20.92 -0.71 14.77
CA GLY A 399 20.14 -1.89 15.12
C GLY A 399 19.32 -2.41 13.94
N HIS A 400 18.85 -3.64 14.05
CA HIS A 400 17.91 -4.22 13.08
C HIS A 400 16.47 -3.86 13.48
N PRO A 401 15.67 -3.21 12.62
CA PRO A 401 14.35 -2.70 13.00
C PRO A 401 13.32 -3.79 13.35
N LEU A 402 13.53 -5.03 12.89
CA LEU A 402 12.69 -6.18 13.23
C LEU A 402 13.13 -6.93 14.50
N MET A 403 14.25 -6.54 15.13
CA MET A 403 14.69 -7.17 16.37
C MET A 403 14.12 -6.42 17.57
N PRO A 404 13.66 -7.13 18.62
CA PRO A 404 13.27 -6.50 19.88
C PRO A 404 14.41 -5.67 20.45
N ALA A 405 14.09 -4.47 20.94
CA ALA A 405 15.11 -3.54 21.48
C ALA A 405 15.95 -4.17 22.61
N SER A 406 15.36 -5.04 23.43
CA SER A 406 16.05 -5.75 24.52
C SER A 406 17.09 -6.77 24.05
N GLN A 407 17.00 -7.24 22.80
CA GLN A 407 17.91 -8.23 22.21
C GLN A 407 18.82 -7.61 21.14
N CYS A 408 18.59 -6.36 20.75
CA CYS A 408 19.27 -5.72 19.64
C CYS A 408 20.61 -5.11 20.09
N VAL A 409 21.70 -5.85 19.89
CA VAL A 409 23.06 -5.31 20.08
C VAL A 409 23.42 -4.41 18.92
N LYS A 410 23.55 -3.11 19.20
CA LYS A 410 23.86 -2.09 18.20
C LYS A 410 25.33 -2.10 17.80
N ASN A 411 25.63 -1.88 16.50
CA ASN A 411 26.97 -1.88 15.95
C ASN A 411 27.18 -0.72 14.95
N ASP A 412 28.43 -0.31 14.75
CA ASP A 412 28.79 0.75 13.82
C ASP A 412 29.22 0.17 12.46
N ALA A 413 29.17 0.98 11.40
CA ALA A 413 29.71 0.63 10.09
C ALA A 413 30.35 1.85 9.42
N THR A 414 31.56 1.66 8.91
CA THR A 414 32.35 2.74 8.30
C THR A 414 32.86 2.31 6.93
N ILE A 415 32.28 2.87 5.87
CA ILE A 415 32.75 2.76 4.50
C ILE A 415 32.93 4.19 3.94
N PRO A 416 34.14 4.77 4.05
CA PRO A 416 34.34 6.20 3.88
C PRO A 416 34.48 6.66 2.42
N SER A 417 34.76 5.74 1.51
CA SER A 417 35.14 6.04 0.12
C SER A 417 34.85 4.88 -0.83
N ARG A 418 35.15 5.12 -2.12
CA ARG A 418 35.15 4.14 -3.21
C ARG A 418 36.51 4.17 -3.92
N PRO A 419 37.14 3.01 -4.20
CA PRO A 419 36.78 1.68 -3.73
C PRO A 419 36.95 1.51 -2.22
N PHE A 420 36.15 0.64 -1.62
CA PHE A 420 36.35 0.23 -0.23
C PHE A 420 35.56 -1.03 0.14
N PHE A 421 36.19 -2.02 0.79
CA PHE A 421 35.54 -3.24 1.25
C PHE A 421 35.78 -3.53 2.73
N LEU A 422 34.69 -3.91 3.41
CA LEU A 422 34.74 -4.50 4.74
C LEU A 422 34.75 -6.02 4.63
N ILE A 423 35.81 -6.66 5.12
CA ILE A 423 35.88 -8.12 5.24
C ILE A 423 35.51 -8.48 6.68
N ILE A 424 34.41 -9.22 6.83
CA ILE A 424 33.89 -9.62 8.14
C ILE A 424 34.14 -11.11 8.33
N THR A 425 34.96 -11.42 9.33
CA THR A 425 35.27 -12.80 9.71
C THR A 425 34.58 -13.19 11.00
N GLY A 426 34.51 -14.48 11.29
CA GLY A 426 33.94 -14.97 12.53
C GLY A 426 33.15 -16.25 12.33
N ALA A 427 32.81 -16.87 13.45
CA ALA A 427 32.15 -18.15 13.42
C ALA A 427 30.68 -18.08 12.99
N ASN A 428 30.09 -19.25 12.71
CA ASN A 428 28.66 -19.37 12.51
C ASN A 428 27.95 -19.07 13.82
N MET A 429 26.77 -18.45 13.73
CA MET A 429 25.96 -17.98 14.86
C MET A 429 26.53 -16.77 15.63
N ALA A 430 27.68 -16.22 15.23
CA ALA A 430 28.29 -15.05 15.88
C ALA A 430 27.63 -13.69 15.51
N GLY A 431 26.64 -13.70 14.61
CA GLY A 431 25.86 -12.50 14.23
C GLY A 431 26.21 -11.86 12.88
N LYS A 432 27.13 -12.45 12.09
CA LYS A 432 27.56 -11.90 10.78
C LYS A 432 26.38 -11.60 9.83
N SER A 433 25.55 -12.60 9.53
CA SER A 433 24.42 -12.42 8.61
C SER A 433 23.39 -11.42 9.13
N THR A 434 23.16 -11.37 10.45
CA THR A 434 22.30 -10.35 11.09
C THR A 434 22.85 -8.95 10.88
N TYR A 435 24.16 -8.76 11.02
CA TYR A 435 24.82 -7.48 10.79
C TYR A 435 24.74 -7.05 9.32
N LEU A 436 24.98 -7.96 8.36
CA LEU A 436 24.82 -7.68 6.93
C LEU A 436 23.39 -7.26 6.59
N ARG A 437 22.38 -7.97 7.11
CA ARG A 437 20.96 -7.60 6.95
C ARG A 437 20.64 -6.26 7.59
N THR A 438 21.22 -5.98 8.76
CA THR A 438 21.05 -4.69 9.46
C THR A 438 21.51 -3.53 8.59
N ILE A 439 22.66 -3.66 7.93
CA ILE A 439 23.16 -2.66 7.00
C ILE A 439 22.23 -2.52 5.79
N GLY A 440 21.89 -3.64 5.14
CA GLY A 440 21.03 -3.61 3.94
C GLY A 440 19.65 -3.02 4.21
N VAL A 441 19.03 -3.36 5.34
CA VAL A 441 17.70 -2.85 5.73
C VAL A 441 17.76 -1.37 6.08
N ASN A 442 18.74 -0.91 6.87
CA ASN A 442 18.86 0.53 7.19
C ASN A 442 19.24 1.35 5.94
N TYR A 443 20.05 0.80 5.04
CA TYR A 443 20.33 1.41 3.74
C TYR A 443 19.07 1.54 2.89
N LEU A 444 18.26 0.48 2.80
CA LEU A 444 16.99 0.51 2.08
C LEU A 444 16.03 1.55 2.68
N LEU A 445 15.83 1.54 4.01
CA LEU A 445 14.99 2.50 4.72
C LEU A 445 15.41 3.95 4.40
N ALA A 446 16.71 4.22 4.42
CA ALA A 446 17.24 5.52 4.04
C ALA A 446 16.90 5.91 2.60
N CYS A 447 17.14 5.00 1.65
CA CYS A 447 16.91 5.25 0.22
C CYS A 447 15.42 5.27 -0.18
N ILE A 448 14.51 4.82 0.70
CA ILE A 448 13.06 5.03 0.52
C ILE A 448 12.54 6.23 1.31
N GLY A 449 13.40 7.03 1.94
CA GLY A 449 13.02 8.26 2.67
C GLY A 449 12.40 8.01 4.05
N ALA A 450 12.56 6.83 4.62
CA ALA A 450 12.11 6.48 5.97
C ALA A 450 13.20 6.78 7.03
N PRO A 451 12.84 6.96 8.31
CA PRO A 451 13.83 7.01 9.38
C PRO A 451 14.46 5.62 9.59
N VAL A 452 15.70 5.61 10.06
CA VAL A 452 16.54 4.41 10.21
C VAL A 452 16.83 4.09 11.67
N CYS A 453 17.04 2.81 11.96
CA CYS A 453 17.37 2.31 13.30
C CYS A 453 18.86 2.55 13.63
N CYS A 454 19.28 3.81 13.62
CA CYS A 454 20.64 4.26 13.89
C CYS A 454 20.60 5.50 14.80
N GLU A 455 21.69 5.78 15.50
CA GLU A 455 21.87 7.11 16.13
C GLU A 455 22.20 8.16 15.08
N ARG A 456 23.11 7.82 14.15
CA ARG A 456 23.42 8.63 12.97
C ARG A 456 23.68 7.73 11.78
N LEU A 457 23.22 8.14 10.61
CA LEU A 457 23.53 7.50 9.34
C LEU A 457 23.79 8.58 8.29
N LYS A 458 24.96 8.52 7.63
CA LYS A 458 25.31 9.32 6.47
C LYS A 458 25.62 8.39 5.31
N LEU A 459 24.97 8.59 4.16
CA LEU A 459 25.18 7.70 3.02
C LEU A 459 25.07 8.37 1.64
N TYR A 460 25.66 7.70 0.65
CA TYR A 460 25.44 7.97 -0.78
C TYR A 460 24.54 6.87 -1.39
N PRO A 461 23.42 7.22 -2.06
CA PRO A 461 22.39 6.26 -2.48
C PRO A 461 22.70 5.53 -3.80
N ASN A 462 23.76 4.71 -3.81
CA ASN A 462 24.05 3.75 -4.88
C ASN A 462 23.05 2.60 -4.96
N GLN A 463 23.02 1.90 -6.10
CA GLN A 463 22.19 0.70 -6.27
C GLN A 463 22.67 -0.42 -5.33
N LEU A 464 21.77 -0.90 -4.47
CA LEU A 464 22.05 -2.02 -3.55
C LEU A 464 21.99 -3.36 -4.29
N ILE A 465 23.00 -4.21 -4.08
CA ILE A 465 22.99 -5.61 -4.49
C ILE A 465 23.45 -6.47 -3.33
N THR A 466 22.70 -7.53 -3.04
CA THR A 466 23.05 -8.51 -2.02
C THR A 466 23.13 -9.92 -2.59
N SER A 467 23.92 -10.75 -1.93
CA SER A 467 23.89 -12.21 -2.07
C SER A 467 24.10 -12.81 -0.69
N LEU A 468 23.01 -12.92 0.07
CA LEU A 468 22.99 -13.43 1.45
C LEU A 468 22.38 -14.84 1.54
N ARG A 469 21.45 -15.17 0.64
CA ARG A 469 20.77 -16.46 0.63
C ARG A 469 21.16 -17.31 -0.55
N THR A 470 21.26 -18.59 -0.22
CA THR A 470 21.30 -19.71 -1.15
C THR A 470 19.86 -20.14 -1.40
N SER A 471 19.25 -19.69 -2.49
CA SER A 471 17.88 -20.09 -2.86
C SER A 471 17.96 -21.28 -3.83
N ASP A 472 17.40 -22.42 -3.43
CA ASP A 472 17.28 -23.58 -4.29
C ASP A 472 16.29 -23.29 -5.43
N SER A 473 16.69 -23.60 -6.66
CA SER A 473 15.75 -23.89 -7.74
C SER A 473 16.02 -25.32 -8.18
N LEU A 474 15.30 -26.27 -7.57
CA LEU A 474 15.20 -27.64 -8.10
C LEU A 474 14.66 -27.64 -9.54
N SER A 475 13.97 -26.57 -9.92
CA SER A 475 13.30 -26.35 -11.20
C SER A 475 14.26 -26.15 -12.37
N ASP A 476 15.44 -25.55 -12.14
CA ASP A 476 16.32 -25.08 -13.22
C ASP A 476 17.41 -26.09 -13.62
N ASN A 477 17.50 -27.27 -12.98
CA ASN A 477 18.57 -28.26 -13.21
C ASN A 477 20.01 -27.68 -13.12
N GLU A 478 20.20 -26.46 -12.59
CA GLU A 478 21.50 -25.81 -12.43
C GLU A 478 22.10 -26.16 -11.07
N SER A 479 23.41 -26.41 -11.02
CA SER A 479 24.11 -26.65 -9.76
C SER A 479 24.15 -25.37 -8.92
N TYR A 480 24.06 -25.52 -7.59
CA TYR A 480 24.10 -24.42 -6.63
C TYR A 480 25.26 -23.43 -6.90
N PHE A 481 26.45 -23.97 -7.21
CA PHE A 481 27.64 -23.19 -7.51
C PHE A 481 27.51 -22.35 -8.80
N PHE A 482 26.86 -22.88 -9.83
CA PHE A 482 26.69 -22.19 -11.11
C PHE A 482 25.73 -20.99 -11.00
N ALA A 483 24.62 -21.16 -10.26
CA ALA A 483 23.68 -20.06 -9.99
C ALA A 483 24.38 -18.91 -9.23
N GLU A 484 25.24 -19.25 -8.26
CA GLU A 484 26.04 -18.27 -7.54
C GLU A 484 27.04 -17.54 -8.46
N LEU A 485 27.76 -18.26 -9.33
CA LEU A 485 28.65 -17.66 -10.32
C LEU A 485 27.93 -16.70 -11.28
N LYS A 486 26.71 -17.06 -11.73
CA LYS A 486 25.89 -16.21 -12.59
C LYS A 486 25.51 -14.89 -11.91
N ARG A 487 25.22 -14.92 -10.59
CA ARG A 487 24.98 -13.72 -9.79
C ARG A 487 26.23 -12.85 -9.67
N LEU A 488 27.38 -13.44 -9.36
CA LEU A 488 28.65 -12.72 -9.28
C LEU A 488 29.05 -12.11 -10.63
N LYS A 489 28.86 -12.85 -11.73
CA LYS A 489 29.09 -12.37 -13.10
C LYS A 489 28.20 -11.18 -13.43
N ARG A 490 26.90 -11.22 -13.06
CA ARG A 490 25.99 -10.09 -13.21
C ARG A 490 26.50 -8.84 -12.49
N ILE A 491 27.01 -8.97 -11.27
CA ILE A 491 27.59 -7.83 -10.53
C ILE A 491 28.78 -7.22 -11.30
N ILE A 492 29.70 -8.07 -11.78
CA ILE A 492 30.86 -7.64 -12.59
C ILE A 492 30.41 -6.93 -13.87
N ASP A 493 29.38 -7.44 -14.54
CA ASP A 493 28.87 -6.85 -15.79
C ASP A 493 28.26 -5.46 -15.56
N LEU A 494 27.50 -5.28 -14.47
CA LEU A 494 26.97 -3.97 -14.09
C LEU A 494 28.09 -2.97 -13.76
N LEU A 495 29.14 -3.42 -13.06
CA LEU A 495 30.32 -2.59 -12.77
C LEU A 495 31.06 -2.20 -14.06
N ASN A 496 31.24 -3.13 -15.01
CA ASN A 496 31.85 -2.87 -16.31
C ASN A 496 31.05 -1.88 -17.17
N GLN A 497 29.73 -1.84 -17.01
CA GLN A 497 28.85 -0.84 -17.62
C GLN A 497 28.96 0.54 -16.96
N GLY A 498 29.81 0.70 -15.95
CA GLY A 498 30.03 1.96 -15.24
C GLY A 498 29.04 2.22 -14.10
N GLN A 499 28.18 1.24 -13.74
CA GLN A 499 27.24 1.42 -12.64
C GLN A 499 27.95 1.51 -11.30
N GLN A 500 27.35 2.27 -10.39
CA GLN A 500 27.84 2.43 -9.02
C GLN A 500 26.99 1.57 -8.09
N LEU A 501 27.59 0.54 -7.51
CA LEU A 501 26.89 -0.47 -6.72
C LEU A 501 27.33 -0.42 -5.25
N PHE A 502 26.42 -0.75 -4.34
CA PHE A 502 26.75 -1.13 -2.97
C PHE A 502 26.51 -2.62 -2.80
N ILE A 503 27.59 -3.38 -2.61
CA ILE A 503 27.58 -4.84 -2.69
C ILE A 503 27.64 -5.44 -1.28
N ILE A 504 26.73 -6.35 -0.92
CA ILE A 504 26.76 -7.08 0.35
C ILE A 504 26.73 -8.59 0.07
N LEU A 505 27.82 -9.30 0.36
CA LEU A 505 27.94 -10.73 0.10
C LEU A 505 28.15 -11.49 1.40
N ASP A 506 27.47 -12.62 1.55
CA ASP A 506 27.68 -13.56 2.66
C ASP A 506 28.20 -14.88 2.12
N GLU A 507 29.46 -15.19 2.44
CA GLU A 507 30.15 -16.43 2.08
C GLU A 507 30.07 -16.76 0.59
N ILE A 508 30.91 -16.12 -0.22
CA ILE A 508 30.98 -16.35 -1.67
C ILE A 508 31.57 -17.73 -2.05
N LEU A 509 31.19 -18.22 -3.23
CA LEU A 509 31.66 -19.44 -3.88
C LEU A 509 31.46 -20.69 -3.01
N LYS A 510 30.24 -20.89 -2.48
CA LYS A 510 29.90 -22.11 -1.74
C LYS A 510 29.80 -23.30 -2.71
N GLY A 511 30.12 -24.50 -2.23
CA GLY A 511 29.95 -25.74 -3.02
C GLY A 511 31.11 -26.10 -3.96
N THR A 512 32.29 -25.49 -3.81
CA THR A 512 33.54 -25.94 -4.45
C THR A 512 34.60 -26.33 -3.40
N ASN A 513 35.72 -26.91 -3.84
CA ASN A 513 36.83 -27.29 -2.98
C ASN A 513 37.43 -26.07 -2.27
N SER A 514 37.91 -26.24 -1.04
CA SER A 514 38.39 -25.14 -0.20
C SER A 514 39.49 -24.28 -0.84
N MET A 515 40.42 -24.90 -1.58
CA MET A 515 41.47 -24.18 -2.30
C MET A 515 40.93 -23.34 -3.46
N ASP A 516 39.99 -23.88 -4.24
CA ASP A 516 39.37 -23.17 -5.37
C ASP A 516 38.50 -22.02 -4.87
N LYS A 517 37.75 -22.25 -3.79
CA LYS A 517 36.96 -21.23 -3.09
C LYS A 517 37.84 -20.08 -2.64
N GLN A 518 38.95 -20.38 -1.98
CA GLN A 518 39.90 -19.37 -1.51
C GLN A 518 40.42 -18.56 -2.70
N LYS A 519 41.06 -19.22 -3.68
CA LYS A 519 41.67 -18.54 -4.84
C LYS A 519 40.65 -17.68 -5.60
N GLY A 520 39.48 -18.24 -5.90
CA GLY A 520 38.40 -17.52 -6.58
C GLY A 520 37.91 -16.31 -5.80
N SER A 521 37.80 -16.42 -4.48
CA SER A 521 37.38 -15.31 -3.61
C SER A 521 38.42 -14.18 -3.59
N PHE A 522 39.71 -14.51 -3.51
CA PHE A 522 40.79 -13.54 -3.60
C PHE A 522 40.78 -12.77 -4.94
N ASP A 523 40.66 -13.51 -6.05
CA ASP A 523 40.67 -12.91 -7.39
C ASP A 523 39.42 -12.07 -7.64
N LEU A 524 38.26 -12.48 -7.13
CA LEU A 524 37.03 -11.69 -7.19
C LEU A 524 37.16 -10.35 -6.46
N ILE A 525 37.71 -10.34 -5.23
CA ILE A 525 37.88 -9.10 -4.46
C ILE A 525 38.87 -8.17 -5.17
N ARG A 526 39.97 -8.70 -5.71
CA ARG A 526 40.91 -7.90 -6.52
C ARG A 526 40.23 -7.30 -7.75
N GLN A 527 39.40 -8.07 -8.43
CA GLN A 527 38.63 -7.58 -9.57
C GLN A 527 37.66 -6.47 -9.13
N PHE A 528 36.98 -6.61 -7.99
CA PHE A 528 36.15 -5.56 -7.43
C PHE A 528 36.95 -4.29 -7.10
N MET A 529 38.18 -4.40 -6.59
CA MET A 529 39.05 -3.24 -6.37
C MET A 529 39.40 -2.53 -7.68
N GLN A 530 39.76 -3.28 -8.72
CA GLN A 530 40.05 -2.73 -10.05
C GLN A 530 38.84 -2.04 -10.69
N LEU A 531 37.65 -2.63 -10.53
CA LEU A 531 36.37 -2.05 -10.97
C LEU A 531 35.86 -0.94 -10.04
N LYS A 532 36.69 -0.52 -9.08
CA LYS A 532 36.41 0.50 -8.08
C LYS A 532 35.14 0.21 -7.28
N ALA A 533 34.78 -1.03 -7.01
CA ALA A 533 33.55 -1.34 -6.28
C ALA A 533 33.66 -1.04 -4.77
N ASN A 534 32.52 -1.01 -4.09
CA ASN A 534 32.45 -0.85 -2.64
C ASN A 534 31.43 -1.82 -2.04
N GLY A 535 31.71 -2.31 -0.84
CA GLY A 535 30.86 -3.34 -0.27
C GLY A 535 31.34 -3.99 1.01
N ILE A 536 30.67 -5.07 1.35
CA ILE A 536 30.92 -5.86 2.54
C ILE A 536 30.89 -7.33 2.13
N ILE A 537 31.88 -8.08 2.62
CA ILE A 537 31.96 -9.52 2.41
C ILE A 537 32.10 -10.18 3.78
N ALA A 538 31.14 -11.01 4.16
CA ALA A 538 31.33 -11.94 5.27
C ALA A 538 31.94 -13.25 4.78
N THR A 539 32.91 -13.79 5.52
CA THR A 539 33.58 -15.05 5.17
C THR A 539 34.04 -15.82 6.41
N HIS A 540 34.20 -17.12 6.23
CA HIS A 540 34.88 -18.00 7.19
C HIS A 540 36.37 -18.17 6.91
N ASP A 541 36.81 -17.79 5.72
CA ASP A 541 38.20 -17.90 5.32
C ASP A 541 38.99 -16.73 5.91
N LEU A 542 39.77 -17.02 6.96
CA LEU A 542 40.61 -16.02 7.63
C LEU A 542 41.73 -15.49 6.72
N LEU A 543 42.14 -16.26 5.71
CA LEU A 543 43.21 -15.87 4.80
C LEU A 543 42.76 -14.70 3.92
N LEU A 544 41.47 -14.56 3.61
CA LEU A 544 40.95 -13.39 2.90
C LEU A 544 41.30 -12.07 3.61
N GLY A 545 41.39 -12.09 4.95
CA GLY A 545 41.80 -10.93 5.73
C GLY A 545 43.23 -10.44 5.40
N SER A 546 44.08 -11.29 4.80
CA SER A 546 45.42 -10.88 4.37
C SER A 546 45.41 -9.87 3.21
N LEU A 547 44.30 -9.71 2.50
CA LEU A 547 44.14 -8.72 1.41
C LEU A 547 44.36 -7.28 1.88
N ILE A 548 44.15 -6.99 3.17
CA ILE A 548 44.47 -5.67 3.76
C ILE A 548 45.94 -5.29 3.55
N LYS A 549 46.86 -6.26 3.44
CA LYS A 549 48.28 -5.99 3.19
C LYS A 549 48.52 -5.49 1.75
N GLN A 550 47.69 -5.91 0.80
CA GLN A 550 47.76 -5.49 -0.60
C GLN A 550 47.03 -4.16 -0.81
N PHE A 551 45.93 -3.92 -0.09
CA PHE A 551 45.08 -2.74 -0.23
C PHE A 551 44.80 -2.08 1.14
N PRO A 552 45.82 -1.49 1.80
CA PRO A 552 45.71 -1.01 3.18
C PRO A 552 44.77 0.18 3.37
N GLU A 553 44.52 0.98 2.33
CA GLU A 553 43.60 2.12 2.38
C GLU A 553 42.16 1.77 1.97
N GLU A 554 41.96 0.63 1.29
CA GLU A 554 40.70 0.27 0.65
C GLU A 554 40.04 -0.94 1.31
N ILE A 555 40.77 -1.73 2.09
CA ILE A 555 40.23 -2.91 2.78
C ILE A 555 40.39 -2.75 4.29
N ARG A 556 39.33 -3.04 5.03
CA ARG A 556 39.37 -3.17 6.50
C ARG A 556 38.79 -4.50 6.93
N ASN A 557 39.42 -5.11 7.94
CA ASN A 557 38.96 -6.35 8.52
C ASN A 557 38.24 -6.08 9.84
N TYR A 558 37.10 -6.72 9.99
CA TYR A 558 36.38 -6.79 11.25
C TYR A 558 36.01 -8.25 11.55
N CYS A 559 35.69 -8.52 12.80
CA CYS A 559 35.25 -9.84 13.21
C CYS A 559 34.14 -9.80 14.25
N PHE A 560 33.32 -10.86 14.23
CA PHE A 560 32.48 -11.24 15.35
C PHE A 560 33.15 -12.39 16.07
N GLU A 561 33.70 -12.10 17.25
CA GLU A 561 34.46 -13.05 18.04
C GLU A 561 33.56 -13.76 19.07
N ALA A 562 33.85 -15.04 19.28
CA ALA A 562 33.26 -15.81 20.36
C ALA A 562 34.19 -15.77 21.57
N ASP A 563 33.66 -15.40 22.72
CA ASP A 563 34.41 -15.36 23.97
C ASP A 563 34.18 -16.70 24.70
N ILE A 564 35.27 -17.43 24.95
CA ILE A 564 35.26 -18.66 25.74
C ILE A 564 35.67 -18.29 27.16
N LYS A 565 34.73 -18.35 28.10
CA LYS A 565 34.99 -18.16 29.54
C LYS A 565 34.41 -19.34 30.29
N GLU A 566 35.16 -19.89 31.24
CA GLU A 566 34.68 -20.96 32.15
C GLU A 566 34.07 -22.17 31.43
N ASN A 567 34.63 -22.56 30.26
CA ASN A 567 34.12 -23.65 29.43
C ASN A 567 32.70 -23.41 28.84
N GLU A 568 32.29 -22.14 28.79
CA GLU A 568 31.09 -21.67 28.10
C GLU A 568 31.44 -20.77 26.92
N LEU A 569 30.75 -21.01 25.81
CA LEU A 569 30.86 -20.23 24.60
C LEU A 569 29.82 -19.12 24.65
N THR A 570 30.26 -17.87 24.73
CA THR A 570 29.39 -16.70 24.73
C THR A 570 29.65 -15.84 23.51
N PHE A 571 28.59 -15.21 22.98
CA PHE A 571 28.69 -14.30 21.84
C PHE A 571 28.28 -12.91 22.29
N SER A 572 29.22 -11.96 22.23
CA SER A 572 28.93 -10.56 22.55
C SER A 572 28.10 -9.85 21.48
N TYR A 573 28.05 -10.40 20.26
CA TYR A 573 27.45 -9.80 19.08
C TYR A 573 27.93 -8.38 18.78
N LYS A 574 29.12 -8.01 19.29
CA LYS A 574 29.80 -6.75 19.02
C LYS A 574 30.87 -6.94 17.96
N LEU A 575 30.87 -6.05 16.97
CA LEU A 575 31.88 -6.00 15.93
C LEU A 575 33.22 -5.54 16.56
N ARG A 576 34.30 -6.27 16.30
CA ARG A 576 35.67 -5.94 16.72
C ARG A 576 36.55 -5.73 15.50
N GLU A 577 37.57 -4.88 15.61
CA GLU A 577 38.56 -4.71 14.56
C GLU A 577 39.47 -5.93 14.46
N GLY A 578 39.85 -6.28 13.22
CA GLY A 578 40.77 -7.38 12.94
C GLY A 578 40.09 -8.63 12.40
N VAL A 579 40.79 -9.76 12.50
CA VAL A 579 40.35 -11.08 12.01
C VAL A 579 40.06 -11.98 13.20
N ALA A 580 39.02 -12.80 13.12
CA ALA A 580 38.63 -13.71 14.20
C ALA A 580 39.78 -14.67 14.56
N GLN A 581 40.10 -14.80 15.84
CA GLN A 581 41.17 -15.70 16.31
C GLN A 581 40.63 -17.07 16.74
N ASN A 582 39.45 -17.09 17.36
CA ASN A 582 38.87 -18.30 17.94
C ASN A 582 37.83 -18.95 17.00
N MET A 583 38.08 -20.20 16.58
CA MET A 583 37.11 -21.00 15.85
C MET A 583 36.25 -21.82 16.82
N ASN A 584 34.95 -21.50 16.90
CA ASN A 584 34.03 -22.12 17.87
C ASN A 584 33.66 -23.58 17.57
N ALA A 585 33.80 -24.03 16.31
CA ALA A 585 33.30 -25.34 15.88
C ALA A 585 34.01 -26.49 16.61
N CYS A 586 35.34 -26.47 16.71
CA CYS A 586 36.09 -27.48 17.45
C CYS A 586 35.75 -27.47 18.95
N PHE A 587 35.55 -26.30 19.55
CA PHE A 587 35.13 -26.18 20.94
C PHE A 587 33.72 -26.77 21.17
N LEU A 588 32.77 -26.47 20.29
CA LEU A 588 31.41 -27.04 20.32
C LEU A 588 31.43 -28.55 20.13
N MET A 589 32.19 -29.05 19.17
CA MET A 589 32.33 -30.49 18.92
C MET A 589 32.95 -31.23 20.12
N LYS A 590 33.95 -30.63 20.80
CA LYS A 590 34.50 -31.15 22.06
C LYS A 590 33.44 -31.14 23.17
N LYS A 591 32.68 -30.06 23.34
CA LYS A 591 31.62 -29.95 24.37
C LYS A 591 30.46 -30.91 24.13
N MET A 592 30.14 -31.20 22.86
CA MET A 592 29.11 -32.16 22.46
C MET A 592 29.59 -33.63 22.50
N GLY A 593 30.85 -33.89 22.89
CA GLY A 593 31.42 -35.24 22.94
C GLY A 593 31.65 -35.88 21.57
N ILE A 594 31.68 -35.08 20.50
CA ILE A 594 31.92 -35.56 19.13
C ILE A 594 33.41 -35.78 18.89
N ILE A 595 34.26 -34.95 19.52
CA ILE A 595 35.71 -35.08 19.48
C ILE A 595 36.20 -35.49 20.87
N LEU A 596 37.00 -36.56 20.93
CA LEU A 596 37.63 -37.02 22.16
C LEU A 596 38.53 -35.92 22.74
N GLN A 597 38.48 -35.74 24.06
CA GLN A 597 39.44 -34.88 24.76
C GLN A 597 40.80 -35.60 24.73
N GLU A 598 41.84 -34.93 24.22
CA GLU A 598 43.23 -35.39 24.36
C GLU A 598 43.70 -35.23 25.82
#